data_AF-A0A925NW10-F1
#
_entry.id   AF-A0A925NW10-F1
#
_cell.length_a   1.000
_cell.length_b   1.000
_cell.length_c   1.000
_cell.angle_alpha   90.00
_cell.angle_beta   90.00
_cell.angle_gamma   90.00
#
_symmetry.space_group_name_H-M   'P 1'
#
loop_
_entity.id
_entity.type
_entity.pdbx_description
1 polymer ?
#
loop_
_entity_poly.entity_id
_entity_poly.type
_entity_poly.pdbx_seq_one_letter_code
_entity_poly.pdbx_strand_id
1 'polypeptide(L)'
;RKLWGRPPYYYLSHLKGILNNLRWFGNYNEMPFFIDKMKLLLTDQNLGRNDIQYLVFLFESLVLTDQQKYKEALQHLENQDTELIEKSVSQPFVSRAELVLQLATVYFWNQEYKKAIKIIRPLLNAGKPFTQVPQVKTLRFINMLIHLEQKDFDYLDSEIRSFERSIKKKDKLWRCEETILNVIRIFGRQSDPMKRAKYIEKQISTLHELHHDPYENHLLKMFDFVNWLQIKAIK
;
A
#
# COMPACT_ATOMS: atom_id res chain seq x y z
N ARG A 1 -29.82 -15.00 -22.59
CA ARG A 1 -28.35 -15.24 -22.72
C ARG A 1 -27.75 -14.15 -23.62
N LYS A 2 -27.27 -13.04 -23.04
CA LYS A 2 -26.42 -12.03 -23.71
C LYS A 2 -25.22 -11.76 -22.79
N LEU A 3 -24.30 -12.72 -22.70
CA LEU A 3 -23.05 -12.57 -21.95
C LEU A 3 -21.90 -12.01 -22.80
N TRP A 4 -22.13 -11.81 -24.11
CA TRP A 4 -21.14 -11.35 -25.08
C TRP A 4 -21.11 -9.82 -25.29
N GLY A 5 -21.84 -9.06 -24.46
CA GLY A 5 -21.94 -7.60 -24.56
C GLY A 5 -21.00 -6.79 -23.64
N ARG A 6 -20.05 -7.42 -22.93
CA ARG A 6 -19.04 -6.73 -22.11
C ARG A 6 -17.57 -7.08 -22.44
N PRO A 7 -17.12 -7.00 -23.71
CA PRO A 7 -15.72 -7.26 -24.06
C PRO A 7 -14.65 -6.44 -23.29
N PRO A 8 -14.84 -5.15 -22.94
CA PRO A 8 -13.80 -4.37 -22.25
C PRO A 8 -13.49 -4.85 -20.83
N TYR A 9 -14.48 -5.36 -20.09
CA TYR A 9 -14.33 -5.66 -18.66
C TYR A 9 -13.48 -6.91 -18.40
N TYR A 10 -13.75 -8.02 -19.10
CA TYR A 10 -12.98 -9.26 -18.93
C TYR A 10 -11.54 -9.10 -19.39
N TYR A 11 -11.32 -8.37 -20.48
CA TYR A 11 -9.98 -8.07 -20.97
C TYR A 11 -9.21 -7.18 -19.99
N LEU A 12 -9.84 -6.12 -19.44
CA LEU A 12 -9.23 -5.27 -18.42
C LEU A 12 -8.91 -6.04 -17.14
N SER A 13 -9.81 -6.92 -16.69
CA SER A 13 -9.57 -7.80 -15.54
C SER A 13 -8.41 -8.76 -15.78
N HIS A 14 -8.29 -9.31 -17.00
CA HIS A 14 -7.17 -10.15 -17.39
C HIS A 14 -5.84 -9.40 -17.38
N LEU A 15 -5.79 -8.20 -17.97
CA LEU A 15 -4.61 -7.33 -17.95
C LEU A 15 -4.21 -6.96 -16.51
N LYS A 16 -5.18 -6.63 -15.64
CA LYS A 16 -4.92 -6.39 -14.20
C LYS A 16 -4.29 -7.62 -13.54
N GLY A 17 -4.81 -8.82 -13.84
CA GLY A 17 -4.26 -10.07 -13.33
C GLY A 17 -2.81 -10.31 -13.77
N ILE A 18 -2.50 -10.08 -15.05
CA ILE A 18 -1.14 -10.19 -15.59
C ILE A 18 -0.21 -9.20 -14.89
N LEU A 19 -0.58 -7.92 -14.79
CA LEU A 19 0.25 -6.90 -14.14
C LEU A 19 0.49 -7.20 -12.66
N ASN A 20 -0.52 -7.68 -11.94
CA ASN A 20 -0.36 -8.12 -10.56
C ASN A 20 0.64 -9.27 -10.44
N ASN A 21 0.60 -10.26 -11.34
CA ASN A 21 1.56 -11.37 -11.34
C ASN A 21 2.97 -10.88 -11.68
N LEU A 22 3.13 -10.06 -12.72
CA LEU A 22 4.43 -9.50 -13.10
C LEU A 22 5.05 -8.72 -11.93
N ARG A 23 4.26 -7.86 -11.29
CA ARG A 23 4.67 -7.12 -10.09
C ARG A 23 5.05 -8.06 -8.96
N TRP A 24 4.22 -9.08 -8.69
CA TRP A 24 4.46 -10.06 -7.61
C TRP A 24 5.80 -10.79 -7.76
N PHE A 25 6.24 -11.04 -9.01
CA PHE A 25 7.51 -11.69 -9.33
C PHE A 25 8.66 -10.69 -9.59
N GLY A 26 8.43 -9.38 -9.47
CA GLY A 26 9.45 -8.37 -9.72
C GLY A 26 9.82 -8.17 -11.21
N ASN A 27 8.99 -8.65 -12.13
CA ASN A 27 9.21 -8.56 -13.57
C ASN A 27 8.79 -7.19 -14.13
N TYR A 28 9.39 -6.11 -13.61
CA TYR A 28 9.02 -4.73 -13.96
C TYR A 28 9.29 -4.38 -15.43
N ASN A 29 10.25 -5.04 -16.10
CA ASN A 29 10.59 -4.80 -17.50
C ASN A 29 9.46 -5.18 -18.47
N GLU A 30 8.61 -6.14 -18.09
CA GLU A 30 7.48 -6.62 -18.90
C GLU A 30 6.21 -5.79 -18.67
N MET A 31 6.09 -5.11 -17.52
CA MET A 31 4.88 -4.36 -17.15
C MET A 31 4.52 -3.24 -18.14
N PRO A 32 5.47 -2.43 -18.68
CA PRO A 32 5.15 -1.39 -19.67
C PRO A 32 4.34 -1.90 -20.86
N PHE A 33 4.66 -3.08 -21.40
CA PHE A 33 3.93 -3.66 -22.52
C PHE A 33 2.43 -3.86 -22.22
N PHE A 34 2.09 -4.34 -21.02
CA PHE A 34 0.70 -4.56 -20.62
C PHE A 34 0.00 -3.27 -20.18
N ILE A 35 0.73 -2.31 -19.61
CA ILE A 35 0.22 -0.96 -19.32
C ILE A 35 -0.14 -0.25 -20.62
N ASP A 36 0.72 -0.32 -21.65
CA ASP A 36 0.45 0.29 -22.95
C ASP A 36 -0.75 -0.36 -23.64
N LYS A 37 -0.92 -1.68 -23.50
CA LYS A 37 -2.17 -2.35 -23.92
C LYS A 37 -3.40 -1.83 -23.20
N MET A 38 -3.32 -1.50 -21.90
CA MET A 38 -4.44 -0.83 -21.20
C MET A 38 -4.68 0.58 -21.73
N LYS A 39 -3.63 1.36 -22.00
CA LYS A 39 -3.75 2.71 -22.56
C LYS A 39 -4.41 2.72 -23.94
N LEU A 40 -4.14 1.73 -24.78
CA LEU A 40 -4.80 1.57 -26.08
C LEU A 40 -6.32 1.36 -25.96
N LEU A 41 -6.84 0.93 -24.80
CA LEU A 41 -8.28 0.80 -24.57
C LEU A 41 -8.96 2.14 -24.25
N LEU A 42 -8.21 3.22 -24.09
CA LEU A 42 -8.73 4.57 -23.83
C LEU A 42 -9.30 5.25 -25.08
N THR A 43 -9.31 4.58 -26.25
CA THR A 43 -9.57 5.20 -27.55
C THR A 43 -11.04 5.28 -28.00
N ASP A 44 -12.04 5.23 -27.12
CA ASP A 44 -13.43 5.55 -27.50
C ASP A 44 -14.25 6.02 -26.30
N GLN A 45 -15.38 6.71 -26.54
CA GLN A 45 -16.35 7.18 -25.51
C GLN A 45 -17.05 6.00 -24.79
N ASN A 46 -16.27 5.12 -24.18
CA ASN A 46 -16.70 3.86 -23.61
C ASN A 46 -16.97 3.98 -22.10
N LEU A 47 -18.02 3.28 -21.69
CA LEU A 47 -18.27 2.91 -20.30
C LEU A 47 -17.03 2.19 -19.74
N GLY A 48 -16.31 2.80 -18.79
CA GLY A 48 -15.11 2.23 -18.16
C GLY A 48 -13.80 3.00 -18.37
N ARG A 49 -13.80 4.15 -19.07
CA ARG A 49 -12.61 5.02 -19.22
C ARG A 49 -11.93 5.32 -17.88
N ASN A 50 -12.72 5.67 -16.87
CA ASN A 50 -12.20 5.98 -15.53
C ASN A 50 -11.51 4.76 -14.88
N ASP A 51 -12.05 3.55 -15.08
CA ASP A 51 -11.46 2.30 -14.55
C ASP A 51 -10.09 2.02 -15.19
N ILE A 52 -9.99 2.25 -16.50
CA ILE A 52 -8.75 2.07 -17.26
C ILE A 52 -7.72 3.13 -16.82
N GLN A 53 -8.10 4.41 -16.77
CA GLN A 53 -7.20 5.48 -16.30
C GLN A 53 -6.70 5.24 -14.88
N TYR A 54 -7.60 4.76 -14.00
CA TYR A 54 -7.26 4.38 -12.64
C TYR A 54 -6.21 3.26 -12.60
N LEU A 55 -6.42 2.17 -13.37
CA LEU A 55 -5.50 1.04 -13.39
C LEU A 55 -4.15 1.39 -14.01
N VAL A 56 -4.14 2.18 -15.08
CA VAL A 56 -2.90 2.68 -15.70
C VAL A 56 -2.09 3.46 -14.67
N PHE A 57 -2.69 4.48 -14.05
CA PHE A 57 -2.04 5.28 -13.01
C PHE A 57 -1.52 4.40 -11.86
N LEU A 58 -2.36 3.49 -11.36
CA LEU A 58 -2.01 2.60 -10.26
C LEU A 58 -0.75 1.79 -10.58
N PHE A 59 -0.70 1.12 -11.73
CA PHE A 59 0.43 0.27 -12.07
C PHE A 59 1.69 1.06 -12.43
N GLU A 60 1.58 2.21 -13.10
CA GLU A 60 2.72 3.11 -13.32
C GLU A 60 3.32 3.57 -11.99
N SER A 61 2.47 4.00 -11.06
CA SER A 61 2.90 4.40 -9.72
C SER A 61 3.55 3.25 -8.94
N LEU A 62 2.96 2.04 -8.99
CA LEU A 62 3.50 0.85 -8.32
C LEU A 62 4.89 0.48 -8.84
N VAL A 63 5.08 0.50 -10.16
CA VAL A 63 6.38 0.23 -10.81
C VAL A 63 7.46 1.19 -10.31
N LEU A 64 7.12 2.48 -10.14
CA LEU A 64 8.05 3.48 -9.62
C LEU A 64 8.37 3.23 -8.14
N THR A 65 7.36 2.99 -7.29
CA THR A 65 7.58 2.79 -5.85
C THR A 65 8.29 1.48 -5.53
N ASP A 66 8.01 0.40 -6.27
CA ASP A 66 8.64 -0.90 -6.06
C ASP A 66 10.13 -0.89 -6.46
N GLN A 67 10.51 -0.02 -7.40
CA GLN A 67 11.92 0.24 -7.78
C GLN A 67 12.56 1.35 -6.93
N GLN A 68 11.91 1.77 -5.84
CA GLN A 68 12.38 2.83 -4.94
C GLN A 68 12.59 4.21 -5.61
N LYS A 69 11.95 4.45 -6.76
CA LYS A 69 11.98 5.73 -7.50
C LYS A 69 10.97 6.71 -6.94
N TYR A 70 11.07 7.01 -5.64
CA TYR A 70 10.03 7.73 -4.90
C TYR A 70 9.78 9.16 -5.40
N LYS A 71 10.84 9.88 -5.80
CA LYS A 71 10.73 11.24 -6.35
C LYS A 71 9.98 11.25 -7.69
N GLU A 72 10.29 10.31 -8.57
CA GLU A 72 9.59 10.13 -9.85
C GLU A 72 8.12 9.75 -9.61
N ALA A 73 7.84 8.89 -8.62
CA ALA A 73 6.47 8.54 -8.24
C ALA A 73 5.67 9.75 -7.74
N LEU A 74 6.30 10.67 -7.00
CA LEU A 74 5.66 11.92 -6.58
C LEU A 74 5.40 12.84 -7.77
N GLN A 75 6.37 13.03 -8.67
CA GLN A 75 6.18 13.81 -9.89
C GLN A 75 5.06 13.24 -10.77
N HIS A 76 5.02 11.92 -10.93
CA HIS A 76 3.95 11.23 -11.65
C HIS A 76 2.57 11.50 -11.02
N LEU A 77 2.48 11.49 -9.69
CA LEU A 77 1.25 11.86 -8.96
C LEU A 77 0.88 13.34 -9.14
N GLU A 78 1.83 14.26 -9.05
CA GLU A 78 1.58 15.70 -9.17
C GLU A 78 1.20 16.12 -10.59
N ASN A 79 1.69 15.40 -11.60
CA ASN A 79 1.32 15.59 -13.00
C ASN A 79 -0.06 15.01 -13.35
N GLN A 80 -0.61 14.17 -12.47
CA GLN A 80 -1.93 13.57 -12.70
C GLN A 80 -3.02 14.55 -12.31
N ASP A 81 -4.07 14.63 -13.12
CA ASP A 81 -5.23 15.48 -12.82
C ASP A 81 -5.86 15.07 -11.47
N THR A 82 -6.06 16.06 -10.59
CA THR A 82 -6.75 15.91 -9.30
C THR A 82 -8.11 15.22 -9.43
N GLU A 83 -8.72 15.34 -10.61
CA GLU A 83 -9.98 14.72 -10.96
C GLU A 83 -9.94 13.17 -10.88
N LEU A 84 -8.78 12.51 -11.05
CA LEU A 84 -8.67 11.05 -10.94
C LEU A 84 -8.96 10.58 -9.51
N ILE A 85 -8.42 11.28 -8.52
CA ILE A 85 -8.61 10.96 -7.10
C ILE A 85 -10.08 11.21 -6.71
N GLU A 86 -10.67 12.30 -7.20
CA GLU A 86 -12.07 12.63 -6.94
C GLU A 86 -13.04 11.64 -7.61
N LYS A 87 -12.77 11.24 -8.86
CA LYS A 87 -13.56 10.25 -9.60
C LYS A 87 -13.45 8.85 -9.01
N SER A 88 -12.35 8.54 -8.32
CA SER A 88 -12.15 7.25 -7.65
C SER A 88 -13.18 6.95 -6.55
N VAL A 89 -13.93 7.95 -6.09
CA VAL A 89 -15.02 7.78 -5.10
C VAL A 89 -16.14 6.87 -5.63
N SER A 90 -16.36 6.83 -6.95
CA SER A 90 -17.35 5.96 -7.60
C SER A 90 -16.92 4.49 -7.70
N GLN A 91 -15.66 4.17 -7.37
CA GLN A 91 -15.13 2.81 -7.45
C GLN A 91 -15.63 1.92 -6.30
N PRO A 92 -15.64 0.58 -6.49
CA PRO A 92 -15.78 -0.36 -5.40
C PRO A 92 -14.78 -0.05 -4.28
N PHE A 93 -15.20 -0.27 -3.03
CA PHE A 93 -14.39 0.07 -1.84
C PHE A 93 -12.95 -0.45 -1.91
N VAL A 94 -12.77 -1.69 -2.36
CA VAL A 94 -11.44 -2.34 -2.44
C VAL A 94 -10.53 -1.61 -3.44
N SER A 95 -11.02 -1.25 -4.62
CA SER A 95 -10.25 -0.49 -5.62
C SER A 95 -9.87 0.89 -5.07
N ARG A 96 -10.80 1.57 -4.41
CA ARG A 96 -10.51 2.84 -3.74
C ARG A 96 -9.45 2.69 -2.64
N ALA A 97 -9.50 1.61 -1.85
CA ALA A 97 -8.51 1.33 -0.82
C ALA A 97 -7.13 1.01 -1.40
N GLU A 98 -7.09 0.30 -2.53
CA GLU A 98 -5.86 0.03 -3.29
C GLU A 98 -5.24 1.33 -3.83
N LEU A 99 -6.06 2.25 -4.35
CA LEU A 99 -5.57 3.57 -4.78
C LEU A 99 -4.98 4.36 -3.61
N VAL A 100 -5.73 4.51 -2.53
CA VAL A 100 -5.31 5.30 -1.37
C VAL A 100 -4.06 4.70 -0.73
N LEU A 101 -3.92 3.37 -0.71
CA LEU A 101 -2.71 2.71 -0.28
C LEU A 101 -1.51 3.11 -1.13
N GLN A 102 -1.66 3.13 -2.45
CA GLN A 102 -0.56 3.54 -3.33
C GLN A 102 -0.21 5.01 -3.15
N LEU A 103 -1.21 5.90 -3.10
CA LEU A 103 -1.00 7.33 -2.86
C LEU A 103 -0.34 7.60 -1.50
N ALA A 104 -0.77 6.89 -0.46
CA ALA A 104 -0.19 6.98 0.88
C ALA A 104 1.27 6.53 0.89
N THR A 105 1.59 5.48 0.13
CA THR A 105 2.96 4.98 -0.04
C THR A 105 3.84 6.02 -0.71
N VAL A 106 3.38 6.63 -1.82
CA VAL A 106 4.11 7.72 -2.50
C VAL A 106 4.37 8.89 -1.55
N TYR A 107 3.35 9.36 -0.83
CA TYR A 107 3.53 10.46 0.13
C TYR A 107 4.43 10.09 1.31
N PHE A 108 4.32 8.86 1.85
CA PHE A 108 5.14 8.39 2.96
C PHE A 108 6.63 8.45 2.61
N TRP A 109 7.02 7.85 1.47
CA TRP A 109 8.42 7.78 1.07
C TRP A 109 9.03 9.14 0.71
N ASN A 110 8.18 10.10 0.30
CA ASN A 110 8.59 11.48 0.07
C ASN A 110 8.42 12.39 1.31
N GLN A 111 8.13 11.81 2.49
CA GLN A 111 7.97 12.54 3.76
C GLN A 111 6.82 13.57 3.76
N GLU A 112 5.86 13.42 2.86
CA GLU A 112 4.65 14.24 2.71
C GLU A 112 3.54 13.78 3.67
N TYR A 113 3.89 13.63 4.94
CA TYR A 113 3.08 12.97 5.97
C TYR A 113 1.69 13.59 6.16
N LYS A 114 1.57 14.92 6.06
CA LYS A 114 0.28 15.63 6.17
C LYS A 114 -0.65 15.23 5.02
N LYS A 115 -0.12 15.11 3.80
CA LYS A 115 -0.88 14.68 2.62
C LYS A 115 -1.31 13.22 2.77
N ALA A 116 -0.40 12.34 3.21
CA ALA A 116 -0.69 10.94 3.48
C ALA A 116 -1.82 10.76 4.51
N ILE A 117 -1.74 11.42 5.67
CA ILE A 117 -2.79 11.35 6.70
C ILE A 117 -4.15 11.83 6.14
N LYS A 118 -4.16 12.92 5.36
CA LYS A 118 -5.39 13.47 4.77
C LYS A 118 -6.13 12.45 3.91
N ILE A 119 -5.41 11.70 3.06
CA ILE A 119 -6.03 10.71 2.16
C ILE A 119 -6.39 9.39 2.86
N ILE A 120 -5.69 9.02 3.92
CA ILE A 120 -5.93 7.77 4.69
C ILE A 120 -7.19 7.88 5.55
N ARG A 121 -7.41 9.04 6.18
CA ARG A 121 -8.49 9.27 7.17
C ARG A 121 -9.89 8.78 6.73
N PRO A 122 -10.38 9.07 5.51
CA PRO A 122 -11.71 8.62 5.08
C PRO A 122 -11.86 7.09 5.10
N LEU A 123 -10.80 6.33 4.82
CA LEU A 123 -10.84 4.87 4.84
C LEU A 123 -10.77 4.30 6.26
N LEU A 124 -9.99 4.92 7.14
CA LEU A 124 -9.93 4.51 8.55
C LEU A 124 -11.27 4.75 9.27
N ASN A 125 -12.01 5.77 8.84
CA ASN A 125 -13.32 6.13 9.39
C ASN A 125 -14.51 5.45 8.69
N ALA A 126 -14.27 4.57 7.71
CA ALA A 126 -15.34 3.91 6.94
C ALA A 126 -16.16 2.90 7.76
N GLY A 127 -15.70 2.53 8.95
CA GLY A 127 -16.42 1.64 9.88
C GLY A 127 -15.99 0.17 9.84
N LYS A 128 -16.51 -0.61 10.80
CA LYS A 128 -16.09 -2.00 11.09
C LYS A 128 -16.14 -2.98 9.90
N PRO A 129 -17.10 -2.93 8.96
CA PRO A 129 -17.13 -3.87 7.85
C PRO A 129 -15.86 -3.83 6.98
N PHE A 130 -15.17 -2.70 6.95
CA PHE A 130 -14.02 -2.47 6.09
C PHE A 130 -12.68 -2.63 6.80
N THR A 131 -12.64 -2.77 8.12
CA THR A 131 -11.37 -2.84 8.88
C THR A 131 -10.57 -4.10 8.59
N GLN A 132 -11.22 -5.14 8.04
CA GLN A 132 -10.57 -6.39 7.67
C GLN A 132 -10.02 -6.41 6.24
N VAL A 133 -10.32 -5.38 5.44
CA VAL A 133 -9.79 -5.24 4.08
C VAL A 133 -8.26 -5.09 4.18
N PRO A 134 -7.46 -5.92 3.50
CA PRO A 134 -5.99 -5.90 3.64
C PRO A 134 -5.34 -4.55 3.37
N GLN A 135 -5.86 -3.80 2.40
CA GLN A 135 -5.41 -2.44 2.10
C GLN A 135 -5.65 -1.50 3.29
N VAL A 136 -6.81 -1.60 3.94
CA VAL A 136 -7.12 -0.80 5.13
C VAL A 136 -6.22 -1.18 6.31
N LYS A 137 -5.94 -2.47 6.52
CA LYS A 137 -4.97 -2.91 7.54
C LYS A 137 -3.57 -2.33 7.27
N THR A 138 -3.10 -2.41 6.03
CA THR A 138 -1.81 -1.85 5.63
C THR A 138 -1.77 -0.33 5.83
N LEU A 139 -2.85 0.37 5.48
CA LEU A 139 -2.98 1.81 5.73
C LEU A 139 -2.89 2.19 7.21
N ARG A 140 -3.37 1.32 8.12
CA ARG A 140 -3.19 1.53 9.56
C ARG A 140 -1.74 1.39 9.99
N PHE A 141 -1.01 0.42 9.43
CA PHE A 141 0.44 0.34 9.64
C PHE A 141 1.16 1.57 9.11
N ILE A 142 0.87 2.02 7.89
CA ILE A 142 1.44 3.26 7.34
C ILE A 142 1.11 4.45 8.24
N ASN A 143 -0.13 4.58 8.72
CA ASN A 143 -0.53 5.65 9.64
C ASN A 143 0.28 5.59 10.95
N MET A 144 0.44 4.40 11.54
CA MET A 144 1.29 4.21 12.72
C MET A 144 2.76 4.60 12.45
N LEU A 145 3.30 4.23 11.28
CA LEU A 145 4.63 4.65 10.87
C LEU A 145 4.72 6.18 10.75
N ILE A 146 3.75 6.85 10.12
CA ILE A 146 3.75 8.31 10.00
C ILE A 146 3.80 8.99 11.37
N HIS A 147 2.97 8.57 12.32
CA HIS A 147 2.96 9.17 13.66
C HIS A 147 4.25 8.85 14.43
N LEU A 148 4.85 7.67 14.23
CA LEU A 148 6.17 7.33 14.74
C LEU A 148 7.26 8.27 14.17
N GLU A 149 7.25 8.55 12.85
CA GLU A 149 8.17 9.49 12.20
C GLU A 149 8.03 10.92 12.74
N GLN A 150 6.79 11.32 13.03
CA GLN A 150 6.47 12.63 13.58
C GLN A 150 6.69 12.75 15.10
N LYS A 151 7.08 11.65 15.77
CA LYS A 151 7.19 11.55 17.24
C LYS A 151 5.90 11.88 17.99
N ASP A 152 4.76 11.65 17.34
CA ASP A 152 3.43 11.79 17.93
C ASP A 152 3.05 10.49 18.65
N PHE A 153 3.71 10.25 19.79
CA PHE A 153 3.58 9.00 20.54
C PHE A 153 2.22 8.83 21.20
N ASP A 154 1.56 9.94 21.57
CA ASP A 154 0.23 9.91 22.17
C ASP A 154 -0.81 9.35 21.18
N TYR A 155 -0.78 9.84 19.94
CA TYR A 155 -1.61 9.28 18.89
C TYR A 155 -1.21 7.84 18.58
N LEU A 156 0.08 7.55 18.44
CA LEU A 156 0.59 6.22 18.11
C LEU A 156 0.10 5.15 19.10
N ASP A 157 0.22 5.41 20.40
CA ASP A 157 -0.24 4.50 21.45
C ASP A 157 -1.76 4.29 21.38
N SER A 158 -2.53 5.33 21.06
CA SER A 158 -3.98 5.22 20.88
C SER A 158 -4.35 4.34 19.66
N GLU A 159 -3.63 4.49 18.54
CA GLU A 159 -3.86 3.74 17.32
C GLU A 159 -3.46 2.27 17.47
N ILE A 160 -2.34 1.97 18.14
CA ILE A 160 -1.94 0.59 18.48
C ILE A 160 -3.03 -0.11 19.29
N ARG A 161 -3.55 0.54 20.34
CA ARG A 161 -4.66 -0.01 21.16
C ARG A 161 -5.93 -0.21 20.34
N SER A 162 -6.23 0.70 19.42
CA SER A 162 -7.35 0.56 18.47
C SER A 162 -7.16 -0.65 17.55
N PHE A 163 -5.94 -0.85 17.05
CA PHE A 163 -5.58 -1.93 16.12
C PHE A 163 -5.73 -3.30 16.78
N GLU A 164 -5.14 -3.48 17.96
CA GLU A 164 -5.28 -4.74 18.70
C GLU A 164 -6.72 -5.08 19.04
N ARG A 165 -7.53 -4.09 19.46
CA ARG A 165 -8.95 -4.32 19.76
C ARG A 165 -9.74 -4.79 18.53
N SER A 166 -9.34 -4.35 17.34
CA SER A 166 -10.00 -4.79 16.09
C SER A 166 -9.65 -6.22 15.69
N ILE A 167 -8.57 -6.79 16.22
CA ILE A 167 -8.08 -8.15 15.90
C ILE A 167 -8.53 -9.17 16.95
N LYS A 168 -8.50 -8.80 18.24
CA LYS A 168 -8.89 -9.66 19.39
C LYS A 168 -10.30 -10.26 19.33
N LYS A 169 -11.16 -9.82 18.40
CA LYS A 169 -12.56 -10.26 18.32
C LYS A 169 -12.82 -11.48 17.43
N LYS A 170 -11.85 -12.02 16.67
CA LYS A 170 -12.01 -13.30 15.94
C LYS A 170 -10.74 -13.89 15.28
N ASP A 171 -9.67 -13.12 15.11
CA ASP A 171 -8.49 -13.56 14.35
C ASP A 171 -7.19 -13.43 15.18
N LYS A 172 -6.27 -14.37 15.01
CA LYS A 172 -4.89 -14.25 15.50
C LYS A 172 -4.14 -13.29 14.57
N LEU A 173 -3.26 -12.45 15.12
CA LEU A 173 -2.32 -11.66 14.32
C LEU A 173 -1.46 -12.61 13.47
N TRP A 174 -1.26 -12.26 12.20
CA TRP A 174 -0.23 -12.89 11.39
C TRP A 174 1.15 -12.58 11.97
N ARG A 175 2.11 -13.49 11.81
CA ARG A 175 3.45 -13.32 12.37
C ARG A 175 4.13 -12.08 11.79
N CYS A 176 3.87 -11.75 10.52
CA CYS A 176 4.36 -10.52 9.90
C CYS A 176 3.79 -9.25 10.55
N GLU A 177 2.48 -9.21 10.78
CA GLU A 177 1.78 -8.10 11.42
C GLU A 177 2.27 -7.89 12.86
N GLU A 178 2.42 -8.98 13.62
CA GLU A 178 2.94 -8.94 14.98
C GLU A 178 4.40 -8.44 15.02
N THR A 179 5.24 -8.90 14.08
CA THR A 179 6.63 -8.47 13.96
C THR A 179 6.73 -6.96 13.73
N ILE A 180 5.97 -6.43 12.76
CA ILE A 180 5.95 -4.99 12.44
C ILE A 180 5.38 -4.18 13.61
N LEU A 181 4.29 -4.65 14.23
CA LEU A 181 3.69 -3.95 15.37
C LEU A 181 4.67 -3.86 16.56
N ASN A 182 5.42 -4.93 16.83
CA ASN A 182 6.44 -4.94 17.88
C ASN A 182 7.62 -4.02 17.56
N VAL A 183 8.04 -3.95 16.29
CA VAL A 183 9.03 -2.96 15.85
C VAL A 183 8.56 -1.55 16.16
N ILE A 184 7.34 -1.18 15.76
CA ILE A 184 6.79 0.16 15.96
C ILE A 184 6.78 0.53 17.46
N ARG A 185 6.40 -0.40 18.33
CA ARG A 185 6.38 -0.20 19.79
C ARG A 185 7.76 0.05 20.38
N ILE A 186 8.74 -0.74 19.98
CA ILE A 186 10.08 -0.68 20.55
C ILE A 186 10.83 0.55 20.02
N PHE A 187 10.61 0.91 18.75
CA PHE A 187 11.29 2.04 18.13
C PHE A 187 11.02 3.37 18.85
N GLY A 188 9.80 3.58 19.34
CA GLY A 188 9.46 4.77 20.14
C GLY A 188 9.99 4.77 21.58
N ARG A 189 10.50 3.63 22.08
CA ARG A 189 10.81 3.44 23.52
C ARG A 189 12.27 3.06 23.80
N GLN A 190 12.99 2.52 22.82
CA GLN A 190 14.40 2.15 22.97
C GLN A 190 15.31 3.35 22.73
N SER A 191 15.89 3.88 23.80
CA SER A 191 16.83 5.00 23.75
C SER A 191 18.25 4.60 23.38
N ASP A 192 18.66 3.35 23.63
CA ASP A 192 19.99 2.83 23.32
C ASP A 192 20.12 2.52 21.81
N PRO A 193 20.96 3.26 21.06
CA PRO A 193 21.07 3.08 19.61
C PRO A 193 21.61 1.70 19.21
N MET A 194 22.53 1.13 19.98
CA MET A 194 23.17 -0.14 19.66
C MET A 194 22.20 -1.31 19.88
N LYS A 195 21.44 -1.28 20.99
CA LYS A 195 20.38 -2.26 21.23
C LYS A 195 19.26 -2.14 20.19
N ARG A 196 18.93 -0.91 19.79
CA ARG A 196 17.93 -0.64 18.74
C ARG A 196 18.37 -1.22 17.40
N ALA A 197 19.60 -0.95 16.96
CA ALA A 197 20.15 -1.45 15.70
C ALA A 197 20.15 -2.99 15.67
N LYS A 198 20.69 -3.64 16.71
CA LYS A 198 20.71 -5.10 16.82
C LYS A 198 19.30 -5.72 16.80
N TYR A 199 18.34 -5.06 17.45
CA TYR A 199 16.95 -5.50 17.40
C TYR A 199 16.38 -5.40 15.98
N ILE A 200 16.62 -4.28 15.29
CA ILE A 200 16.15 -4.06 13.91
C ILE A 200 16.75 -5.10 12.96
N GLU A 201 18.05 -5.36 13.02
CA GLU A 201 18.70 -6.37 12.18
C GLU A 201 18.07 -7.76 12.34
N LYS A 202 17.73 -8.14 13.59
CA LYS A 202 17.01 -9.38 13.87
C LYS A 202 15.61 -9.39 13.24
N GLN A 203 14.88 -8.27 13.32
CA GLN A 203 13.55 -8.18 12.70
C GLN A 203 13.61 -8.16 11.17
N ILE A 204 14.60 -7.51 10.57
CA ILE A 204 14.83 -7.57 9.11
C ILE A 204 15.02 -9.01 8.66
N SER A 205 15.88 -9.77 9.36
CA SER A 205 16.10 -11.19 9.07
C SER A 205 14.81 -12.00 9.17
N THR A 206 14.00 -11.73 10.21
CA THR A 206 12.69 -12.40 10.40
C THR A 206 11.71 -12.03 9.27
N LEU A 207 11.67 -10.78 8.83
CA LEU A 207 10.80 -10.35 7.74
C LEU A 207 11.22 -10.93 6.39
N HIS A 208 12.52 -11.11 6.13
CA HIS A 208 13.01 -11.82 4.95
C HIS A 208 12.53 -13.28 4.94
N GLU A 209 12.59 -13.98 6.07
CA GLU A 209 12.03 -15.33 6.18
C GLU A 209 10.52 -15.35 5.86
N LEU A 210 9.76 -14.44 6.48
CA LEU A 210 8.31 -14.34 6.28
C LEU A 210 7.91 -13.91 4.86
N HIS A 211 8.77 -13.20 4.14
CA HIS A 211 8.52 -12.82 2.76
C HIS A 211 8.41 -14.05 1.82
N HIS A 212 9.13 -15.12 2.14
CA HIS A 212 9.11 -16.37 1.37
C HIS A 212 7.92 -17.28 1.72
N ASP A 213 7.23 -17.01 2.83
CA ASP A 213 6.03 -17.74 3.22
C ASP A 213 4.79 -17.18 2.48
N PRO A 214 4.12 -17.98 1.61
CA PRO A 214 2.94 -17.55 0.86
C PRO A 214 1.76 -17.07 1.71
N TYR A 215 1.69 -17.46 2.99
CA TYR A 215 0.61 -17.10 3.90
C TYR A 215 0.90 -15.81 4.67
N GLU A 216 2.17 -15.48 4.89
CA GLU A 216 2.61 -14.35 5.72
C GLU A 216 3.03 -13.12 4.89
N ASN A 217 3.34 -13.29 3.60
CA ASN A 217 3.95 -12.23 2.81
C ASN A 217 2.99 -11.17 2.26
N HIS A 218 1.68 -11.29 2.51
CA HIS A 218 0.68 -10.39 1.93
C HIS A 218 0.89 -8.92 2.32
N LEU A 219 1.14 -8.66 3.61
CA LEU A 219 1.44 -7.31 4.11
C LEU A 219 2.75 -6.77 3.54
N LEU A 220 3.78 -7.63 3.46
CA LEU A 220 5.11 -7.27 2.96
C LEU A 220 5.12 -6.93 1.46
N LYS A 221 4.17 -7.46 0.69
CA LYS A 221 3.97 -7.14 -0.73
C LYS A 221 3.22 -5.83 -0.97
N MET A 222 2.51 -5.33 0.05
CA MET A 222 1.77 -4.07 -0.06
C MET A 222 2.60 -2.85 0.30
N PHE A 223 3.58 -3.01 1.19
CA PHE A 223 4.45 -1.92 1.62
C PHE A 223 5.83 -2.48 2.03
N ASP A 224 6.90 -1.80 1.63
CA ASP A 224 8.27 -2.23 1.88
C ASP A 224 8.74 -1.88 3.30
N PHE A 225 8.25 -2.65 4.28
CA PHE A 225 8.64 -2.53 5.69
C PHE A 225 10.12 -2.84 5.92
N VAL A 226 10.71 -3.69 5.08
CA VAL A 226 12.12 -4.06 5.15
C VAL A 226 13.00 -2.86 4.83
N ASN A 227 12.75 -2.18 3.71
CA ASN A 227 13.47 -0.97 3.34
C ASN A 227 13.30 0.13 4.40
N TRP A 228 12.08 0.29 4.95
CA TRP A 228 11.86 1.27 6.03
C TRP A 228 12.75 0.95 7.24
N LEU A 229 12.80 -0.32 7.67
CA LEU A 229 13.67 -0.76 8.76
C LEU A 229 15.15 -0.57 8.47
N GLN A 230 15.59 -0.85 7.24
CA GLN A 230 16.99 -0.65 6.83
C GLN A 230 17.39 0.83 6.95
N ILE A 231 16.55 1.76 6.49
CA ILE A 231 16.77 3.20 6.66
C ILE A 231 16.84 3.59 8.15
N LYS A 232 16.07 2.91 9.00
CA LYS A 232 16.09 3.11 10.46
C LYS A 232 17.27 2.49 11.18
N ALA A 233 17.90 1.46 10.62
CA ALA A 233 19.13 0.89 11.17
C ALA A 233 20.33 1.84 10.97
N ILE A 234 20.34 2.60 9.87
CA ILE A 234 21.43 3.53 9.51
C ILE A 234 21.36 4.86 10.30
N LYS A 235 20.18 5.23 10.81
CA LYS A 235 19.90 6.50 11.53
C LYS A 235 19.90 6.35 13.05
#